data_AF-A0A941L2R1-F1
#
_entry.id   AF-A0A941L2R1-F1
#
_cell.length_a   1.000
_cell.length_b   1.000
_cell.length_c   1.000
_cell.angle_alpha   90.00
_cell.angle_beta   90.00
_cell.angle_gamma   90.00
#
_symmetry.space_group_name_H-M   'P 1'
#
loop_
_entity.id
_entity.type
_entity.pdbx_description
1 polymer ?
#
loop_
_entity_poly.entity_id
_entity_poly.type
_entity_poly.pdbx_seq_one_letter_code
_entity_poly.pdbx_strand_id
1 'polypeptide(L)'
;MPRGYKITPNFDTLSKTINILGSELGNVIKDQAGAKYFKIVEDIRLNSKKYRQTNNNKYLDSIFKTLQSLEPNEIYIITKAFTIFFYLSNIAEQVFREHTLKNSNISINKKTNNELIFMPVFTAHPTESSRQSTLKKIYKIAEIIENNNSNSMSEINSLITQLWYTREVRSTKPNPIDEVKSLIYYLDILYKDVYQKVMKDDEITENAKNFKLKFGSWVGADKDGNPFVTTNITKEALKIYSNQILNIYKEQIVQFSEEFSISTDFVESPKKLTKKIEEYKKILPNDYKHYKRVNFDEPFRIFLSLVFHRLDNFQKNKKGYKYFHEFLDDILLFQNSVLKIFGTKIQNTKLDNFIEMVYQFEFHGVSLDIRQNSSVINAQSGREYFDFEELIKEIPELQKIYGDKVFNSIILSMTSSESDVLNLFNVCKKHMPKENIPSITPLIEEIEELQKSHIILEKLFLNRQYKSFIEKFKN
;
A
#
# COMPACT_ATOMS: atom_id res chain seq x y z
N MET A 1 7.38 -9.90 54.67
CA MET A 1 7.22 -9.58 53.23
C MET A 1 7.89 -10.67 52.42
N PRO A 2 7.20 -11.44 51.56
CA PRO A 2 7.88 -12.32 50.63
C PRO A 2 8.43 -11.50 49.47
N ARG A 3 9.74 -11.63 49.22
CA ARG A 3 10.42 -11.08 48.04
C ARG A 3 9.88 -11.78 46.80
N GLY A 4 8.95 -11.13 46.11
CA GLY A 4 8.54 -11.54 44.77
C GLY A 4 9.70 -11.28 43.82
N TYR A 5 10.40 -12.34 43.42
CA TYR A 5 11.18 -12.32 42.19
C TYR A 5 10.20 -12.02 41.04
N LYS A 6 10.10 -10.74 40.65
CA LYS A 6 9.51 -10.39 39.36
C LYS A 6 10.47 -10.91 38.30
N ILE A 7 10.21 -12.12 37.81
CA ILE A 7 10.83 -12.60 36.58
C ILE A 7 10.44 -11.58 35.52
N THR A 8 11.40 -10.80 35.05
CA THR A 8 11.18 -9.92 33.91
C THR A 8 10.86 -10.82 32.70
N PRO A 9 9.68 -10.66 32.07
CA PRO A 9 9.35 -11.45 30.89
C PRO A 9 10.40 -11.17 29.82
N ASN A 10 11.05 -12.23 29.32
CA ASN A 10 12.05 -12.12 28.26
C ASN A 10 11.53 -12.83 27.01
N PHE A 11 11.48 -12.11 25.88
CA PHE A 11 10.94 -12.57 24.60
C PHE A 11 11.98 -13.31 23.75
N ASP A 12 12.87 -14.12 24.36
CA ASP A 12 13.99 -14.79 23.65
C ASP A 12 13.55 -15.86 22.64
N THR A 13 12.41 -16.51 22.86
CA THR A 13 11.98 -17.65 22.02
C THR A 13 10.50 -17.56 21.69
N LEU A 14 10.14 -18.03 20.50
CA LEU A 14 8.76 -18.04 20.02
C LEU A 14 7.81 -18.69 21.02
N SER A 15 8.19 -19.85 21.55
CA SER A 15 7.39 -20.57 22.55
C SER A 15 7.19 -19.77 23.84
N LYS A 16 8.25 -19.12 24.36
CA LYS A 16 8.14 -18.27 25.55
C LYS A 16 7.23 -17.07 25.29
N THR A 17 7.41 -16.38 24.16
CA THR A 17 6.61 -15.21 23.77
C THR A 17 5.13 -15.57 23.64
N ILE A 18 4.79 -16.66 22.93
CA ILE A 18 3.40 -17.12 22.80
C ILE A 18 2.81 -17.45 24.19
N ASN A 19 3.57 -18.07 25.08
CA ASN A 19 3.11 -18.37 26.44
C ASN A 19 2.87 -17.10 27.26
N ILE A 20 3.73 -16.08 27.16
CA ILE A 20 3.58 -14.79 27.83
C ILE A 20 2.30 -14.09 27.33
N LEU A 21 2.14 -13.95 26.02
CA LEU A 21 0.96 -13.32 25.42
C LEU A 21 -0.33 -14.09 25.75
N GLY A 22 -0.28 -15.42 25.73
CA GLY A 22 -1.39 -16.28 26.12
C GLY A 22 -1.76 -16.13 27.60
N SER A 23 -0.77 -15.97 28.48
CA SER A 23 -1.00 -15.71 29.91
C SER A 23 -1.70 -14.37 30.13
N GLU A 24 -1.29 -13.32 29.42
CA GLU A 24 -1.98 -12.02 29.50
C GLU A 24 -3.38 -12.07 28.97
N LEU A 25 -3.60 -12.72 27.83
CA LEU A 25 -4.95 -12.94 27.32
C LEU A 25 -5.80 -13.72 28.34
N GLY A 26 -5.22 -14.71 29.02
CA GLY A 26 -5.87 -15.42 30.12
C GLY A 26 -6.31 -14.50 31.27
N ASN A 27 -5.42 -13.58 31.69
CA ASN A 27 -5.75 -12.56 32.69
C ASN A 27 -6.90 -11.66 32.21
N VAL A 28 -6.83 -11.18 30.97
CA VAL A 28 -7.89 -10.36 30.38
C VAL A 28 -9.22 -11.11 30.30
N ILE A 29 -9.25 -12.38 29.88
CA ILE A 29 -10.48 -13.17 29.87
C ILE A 29 -11.04 -13.32 31.28
N LYS A 30 -10.19 -13.59 32.27
CA LYS A 30 -10.61 -13.75 33.66
C LYS A 30 -11.20 -12.46 34.23
N ASP A 31 -10.60 -11.32 33.94
CA ASP A 31 -11.03 -10.01 34.45
C ASP A 31 -12.27 -9.48 33.71
N GLN A 32 -12.35 -9.66 32.40
CA GLN A 32 -13.38 -9.06 31.56
C GLN A 32 -14.59 -9.97 31.30
N ALA A 33 -14.41 -11.30 31.29
CA ALA A 33 -15.49 -12.26 31.06
C ALA A 33 -15.78 -13.12 32.30
N GLY A 34 -14.78 -13.35 33.15
CA GLY A 34 -14.90 -14.13 34.37
C GLY A 34 -14.19 -15.48 34.33
N ALA A 35 -13.90 -16.03 35.52
CA ALA A 35 -13.14 -17.27 35.68
C ALA A 35 -13.79 -18.50 35.01
N LYS A 36 -15.13 -18.51 34.87
CA LYS A 36 -15.86 -19.56 34.16
C LYS A 36 -15.38 -19.70 32.71
N TYR A 37 -15.34 -18.60 31.96
CA TYR A 37 -14.98 -18.64 30.54
C TYR A 37 -13.49 -18.85 30.32
N PHE A 38 -12.65 -18.30 31.20
CA PHE A 38 -11.21 -18.62 31.20
C PHE A 38 -11.00 -20.14 31.28
N LYS A 39 -11.68 -20.82 32.20
CA LYS A 39 -11.59 -22.28 32.35
C LYS A 39 -12.03 -23.02 31.09
N ILE A 40 -13.15 -22.62 30.49
CA ILE A 40 -13.65 -23.24 29.25
C ILE A 40 -12.64 -23.07 28.11
N VAL A 41 -12.11 -21.86 27.90
CA VAL A 41 -11.09 -21.59 26.86
C VAL A 41 -9.84 -22.44 27.09
N GLU A 42 -9.37 -22.52 28.33
CA GLU A 42 -8.18 -23.31 28.67
C GLU A 42 -8.41 -24.81 28.51
N ASP A 43 -9.58 -25.33 28.91
CA ASP A 43 -9.97 -26.73 28.70
C ASP A 43 -10.00 -27.08 27.21
N ILE A 44 -10.57 -26.22 26.36
CA ILE A 44 -10.57 -26.41 24.90
C ILE A 44 -9.14 -26.39 24.35
N ARG A 45 -8.30 -25.44 24.78
CA ARG A 45 -6.91 -25.31 24.32
C ARG A 45 -6.08 -26.56 24.70
N LEU A 46 -6.19 -27.03 25.94
CA LEU A 46 -5.47 -28.20 26.44
C LEU A 46 -5.92 -29.49 25.73
N ASN A 47 -7.22 -29.68 25.54
CA ASN A 47 -7.74 -30.83 24.79
C ASN A 47 -7.32 -30.79 23.32
N SER A 48 -7.31 -29.61 22.68
CA SER A 48 -6.84 -29.45 21.30
C SER A 48 -5.36 -29.82 21.17
N LYS A 49 -4.53 -29.40 22.14
CA LYS A 49 -3.11 -29.77 22.20
C LYS A 49 -2.91 -31.28 22.38
N LYS A 50 -3.65 -31.90 23.31
CA LYS A 50 -3.59 -33.35 23.56
C LYS A 50 -4.05 -34.15 22.34
N TYR A 51 -5.10 -33.70 21.66
CA TYR A 51 -5.55 -34.31 20.41
C TYR A 51 -4.44 -34.28 19.36
N ARG A 52 -3.83 -33.12 19.09
CA ARG A 52 -2.73 -33.00 18.11
C ARG A 52 -1.52 -33.88 18.45
N GLN A 53 -1.26 -34.13 19.74
CA GLN A 53 -0.13 -34.97 20.18
C GLN A 53 -0.42 -36.47 20.14
N THR A 54 -1.66 -36.88 20.39
CA THR A 54 -2.03 -38.29 20.61
C THR A 54 -2.92 -38.87 19.52
N ASN A 55 -3.49 -38.03 18.66
CA ASN A 55 -4.54 -38.35 17.70
C ASN A 55 -5.76 -39.07 18.32
N ASN A 56 -5.99 -38.90 19.63
CA ASN A 56 -7.05 -39.57 20.36
C ASN A 56 -8.35 -38.74 20.34
N ASN A 57 -9.37 -39.24 19.63
CA ASN A 57 -10.66 -38.56 19.45
C ASN A 57 -11.40 -38.22 20.75
N LYS A 58 -11.11 -38.90 21.87
CA LYS A 58 -11.71 -38.56 23.18
C LYS A 58 -11.55 -37.08 23.55
N TYR A 59 -10.44 -36.46 23.17
CA TYR A 59 -10.20 -35.04 23.43
C TYR A 59 -11.06 -34.12 22.55
N LEU A 60 -11.28 -34.48 21.28
CA LEU A 60 -12.23 -33.78 20.42
C LEU A 60 -13.68 -33.96 20.89
N ASP A 61 -14.07 -35.18 21.26
CA ASP A 61 -15.41 -35.47 21.76
C ASP A 61 -15.71 -34.65 23.03
N SER A 62 -14.72 -34.48 23.90
CA SER A 62 -14.84 -33.61 25.07
C SER A 62 -15.09 -32.16 24.68
N ILE A 63 -14.36 -31.64 23.69
CA ILE A 63 -14.54 -30.26 23.18
C ILE A 63 -15.95 -30.10 22.60
N PHE A 64 -16.40 -31.02 21.75
CA PHE A 64 -17.72 -30.96 21.13
C PHE A 64 -18.84 -30.99 22.17
N LYS A 65 -18.74 -31.85 23.19
CA LYS A 65 -19.71 -31.87 24.29
C LYS A 65 -19.76 -30.54 25.03
N THR A 66 -18.60 -29.94 25.31
CA THR A 66 -18.55 -28.61 25.93
C THR A 66 -19.21 -27.59 25.02
N LEU A 67 -18.84 -27.52 23.74
CA LEU A 67 -19.39 -26.53 22.79
C LEU A 67 -20.90 -26.65 22.59
N GLN A 68 -21.44 -27.87 22.54
CA GLN A 68 -22.89 -28.11 22.41
C GLN A 68 -23.70 -27.65 23.62
N SER A 69 -23.08 -27.53 24.78
CA SER A 69 -23.75 -27.12 26.02
C SER A 69 -23.78 -25.61 26.26
N LEU A 70 -23.22 -24.82 25.35
CA LEU A 70 -23.03 -23.38 25.53
C LEU A 70 -24.13 -22.58 24.84
N GLU A 71 -24.53 -21.50 25.49
CA GLU A 71 -25.44 -20.53 24.90
C GLU A 71 -24.74 -19.66 23.84
N PRO A 72 -25.46 -19.07 22.86
CA PRO A 72 -24.87 -18.26 21.80
C PRO A 72 -23.92 -17.14 22.28
N ASN A 73 -24.25 -16.49 23.39
CA ASN A 73 -23.40 -15.44 23.97
C ASN A 73 -22.08 -15.99 24.51
N GLU A 74 -22.08 -17.22 25.05
CA GLU A 74 -20.88 -17.88 25.56
C GLU A 74 -19.98 -18.35 24.41
N ILE A 75 -20.58 -18.88 23.35
CA ILE A 75 -19.88 -19.23 22.10
C ILE A 75 -19.17 -18.00 21.54
N TYR A 76 -19.80 -16.83 21.55
CA TYR A 76 -19.19 -15.59 21.09
C TYR A 76 -17.95 -15.20 21.92
N ILE A 77 -18.02 -15.30 23.26
CA ILE A 77 -16.88 -15.01 24.16
C ILE A 77 -15.71 -15.95 23.87
N ILE A 78 -15.97 -17.24 23.69
CA ILE A 78 -14.94 -18.25 23.40
C ILE A 78 -14.33 -18.02 22.03
N THR A 79 -15.17 -17.79 21.02
CA THR A 79 -14.73 -17.49 19.66
C THR A 79 -13.75 -16.31 19.66
N LYS A 80 -14.14 -15.23 20.33
CA LYS A 80 -13.32 -14.02 20.47
C LYS A 80 -12.00 -14.28 21.20
N ALA A 81 -12.01 -15.08 22.26
CA ALA A 81 -10.78 -15.47 22.95
C ALA A 81 -9.81 -16.19 22.01
N PHE A 82 -10.31 -17.13 21.20
CA PHE A 82 -9.47 -17.81 20.21
C PHE A 82 -9.02 -16.87 19.09
N THR A 83 -9.86 -15.97 18.59
CA THR A 83 -9.45 -14.97 17.58
C THR A 83 -8.28 -14.12 18.08
N ILE A 84 -8.38 -13.56 19.30
CA ILE A 84 -7.31 -12.75 19.87
C ILE A 84 -6.06 -13.60 20.10
N PHE A 85 -6.20 -14.85 20.58
CA PHE A 85 -5.08 -15.76 20.70
C PHE A 85 -4.36 -15.99 19.35
N PHE A 86 -5.12 -16.17 18.26
CA PHE A 86 -4.55 -16.32 16.92
C PHE A 86 -3.81 -15.05 16.47
N TYR A 87 -4.36 -13.86 16.69
CA TYR A 87 -3.63 -12.62 16.40
C TYR A 87 -2.30 -12.53 17.15
N LEU A 88 -2.30 -12.86 18.45
CA LEU A 88 -1.12 -12.83 19.30
C LEU A 88 -0.08 -13.89 18.88
N SER A 89 -0.52 -15.09 18.53
CA SER A 89 0.36 -16.15 18.04
C SER A 89 0.98 -15.78 16.70
N ASN A 90 0.18 -15.29 15.76
CA ASN A 90 0.64 -14.93 14.42
C ASN A 90 1.64 -13.78 14.46
N ILE A 91 1.39 -12.75 15.28
CA ILE A 91 2.32 -11.62 15.36
C ILE A 91 3.62 -12.00 16.06
N ALA A 92 3.56 -12.86 17.09
CA ALA A 92 4.76 -13.40 17.68
C ALA A 92 5.58 -14.17 16.63
N GLU A 93 4.95 -15.10 15.90
CA GLU A 93 5.61 -15.84 14.83
C GLU A 93 6.24 -14.93 13.77
N GLN A 94 5.53 -13.87 13.37
CA GLN A 94 6.04 -12.89 12.42
C GLN A 94 7.32 -12.20 12.90
N VAL A 95 7.37 -11.74 14.15
CA VAL A 95 8.58 -11.12 14.73
C VAL A 95 9.77 -12.09 14.72
N PHE A 96 9.57 -13.34 15.15
CA PHE A 96 10.65 -14.34 15.15
C PHE A 96 11.09 -14.77 13.74
N ARG A 97 10.16 -14.82 12.78
CA ARG A 97 10.47 -15.12 11.38
C ARG A 97 11.36 -14.04 10.77
N GLU A 98 11.11 -12.77 11.09
CA GLU A 98 11.94 -11.66 10.63
C GLU A 98 13.38 -11.78 11.15
N HIS A 99 13.58 -12.08 12.43
CA HIS A 99 14.91 -12.33 12.99
C HIS A 99 15.64 -13.50 12.31
N THR A 100 14.90 -14.56 11.94
CA THR A 100 15.48 -15.72 11.25
C THR A 100 15.95 -15.35 9.85
N LEU A 101 15.16 -14.55 9.12
CA LEU A 101 15.50 -14.07 7.77
C LEU A 101 16.68 -13.09 7.79
N LYS A 102 16.79 -12.21 8.80
CA LYS A 102 17.96 -11.34 8.99
C LYS A 102 19.27 -12.13 9.14
N ASN A 103 19.20 -13.36 9.64
CA ASN A 103 20.37 -14.23 9.83
C ASN A 103 20.69 -15.14 8.64
N SER A 104 19.83 -15.20 7.62
CA SER A 104 20.13 -15.96 6.40
C SER A 104 20.95 -15.10 5.45
N ASN A 105 22.26 -15.34 5.39
CA ASN A 105 23.14 -14.74 4.38
C ASN A 105 22.82 -15.33 3.00
N ILE A 106 21.96 -14.67 2.24
CA ILE A 106 21.75 -14.97 0.83
C ILE A 106 22.83 -14.22 0.04
N SER A 107 23.82 -14.92 -0.49
CA SER A 107 24.84 -14.29 -1.33
C SER A 107 24.32 -14.06 -2.76
N ILE A 108 24.22 -12.79 -3.15
CA ILE A 108 23.88 -12.40 -4.53
C ILE A 108 25.13 -12.53 -5.40
N ASN A 109 25.24 -13.65 -6.12
CA ASN A 109 26.45 -13.99 -6.89
C ASN A 109 26.52 -13.37 -8.30
N LYS A 110 25.50 -12.60 -8.75
CA LYS A 110 25.47 -12.02 -10.11
C LYS A 110 25.07 -10.55 -10.09
N LYS A 111 25.98 -9.70 -10.56
CA LYS A 111 25.72 -8.29 -10.88
C LYS A 111 25.00 -8.18 -12.22
N THR A 112 24.04 -7.28 -12.32
CA THR A 112 23.35 -6.96 -13.57
C THR A 112 23.23 -5.45 -13.75
N ASN A 113 23.41 -4.99 -14.99
CA ASN A 113 23.13 -3.61 -15.37
C ASN A 113 21.73 -3.46 -16.00
N ASN A 114 21.01 -4.56 -16.21
CA ASN A 114 19.65 -4.51 -16.73
C ASN A 114 18.73 -3.84 -15.70
N GLU A 115 17.72 -3.13 -16.20
CA GLU A 115 16.63 -2.66 -15.36
C GLU A 115 15.92 -3.86 -14.71
N LEU A 116 15.76 -3.82 -13.39
CA LEU A 116 15.01 -4.82 -12.65
C LEU A 116 13.84 -4.12 -11.98
N ILE A 117 12.62 -4.57 -12.29
CA ILE A 117 11.40 -4.00 -11.75
C ILE A 117 10.74 -5.04 -10.84
N PHE A 118 10.56 -4.70 -9.58
CA PHE A 118 9.72 -5.48 -8.66
C PHE A 118 8.47 -4.67 -8.33
N MET A 119 7.30 -5.26 -8.59
CA MET A 119 6.01 -4.62 -8.39
C MET A 119 5.01 -5.57 -7.72
N PRO A 120 4.92 -5.61 -6.39
CA PRO A 120 3.83 -6.30 -5.72
C PRO A 120 2.49 -5.61 -6.06
N VAL A 121 1.47 -6.43 -6.32
CA VAL A 121 0.11 -5.98 -6.63
C VAL A 121 -0.81 -6.33 -5.45
N PHE A 122 -1.34 -5.31 -4.78
CA PHE A 122 -2.19 -5.48 -3.61
C PHE A 122 -3.64 -5.75 -4.02
N THR A 123 -4.22 -6.82 -3.47
CA THR A 123 -5.62 -7.22 -3.67
C THR A 123 -6.43 -7.04 -2.39
N ALA A 124 -7.75 -6.94 -2.51
CA ALA A 124 -8.63 -6.93 -1.36
C ALA A 124 -8.69 -8.34 -0.76
N HIS A 125 -8.66 -8.44 0.58
CA HIS A 125 -8.80 -9.73 1.24
C HIS A 125 -10.28 -10.03 1.51
N PRO A 126 -10.85 -11.14 0.99
CA PRO A 126 -12.30 -11.41 1.05
C PRO A 126 -12.85 -11.62 2.47
N THR A 127 -12.02 -12.05 3.43
CA THR A 127 -12.45 -12.42 4.79
C THR A 127 -11.67 -11.77 5.94
N GLU A 128 -10.47 -11.20 5.71
CA GLU A 128 -9.56 -10.72 6.76
C GLU A 128 -9.24 -9.23 6.62
N SER A 129 -10.26 -8.41 6.37
CA SER A 129 -10.14 -6.97 6.56
C SER A 129 -10.13 -6.64 8.06
N SER A 130 -9.07 -7.06 8.75
CA SER A 130 -8.77 -6.63 10.10
C SER A 130 -8.81 -5.10 10.14
N ARG A 131 -9.61 -4.55 11.05
CA ARG A 131 -9.76 -3.09 11.15
C ARG A 131 -8.39 -2.46 11.41
N GLN A 132 -8.14 -1.29 10.85
CA GLN A 132 -6.90 -0.55 11.08
C GLN A 132 -6.61 -0.35 12.59
N SER A 133 -7.66 -0.19 13.41
CA SER A 133 -7.54 -0.09 14.87
C SER A 133 -7.09 -1.38 15.54
N THR A 134 -7.38 -2.55 14.97
CA THR A 134 -6.89 -3.86 15.41
C THR A 134 -5.44 -4.02 14.99
N LEU A 135 -5.12 -3.77 13.72
CA LEU A 135 -3.75 -3.85 13.18
C LEU A 135 -2.77 -2.98 13.96
N LYS A 136 -3.11 -1.72 14.23
CA LYS A 136 -2.26 -0.81 15.02
C LYS A 136 -1.90 -1.37 16.39
N LYS A 137 -2.84 -2.04 17.08
CA LYS A 137 -2.58 -2.66 18.39
C LYS A 137 -1.69 -3.89 18.26
N ILE A 138 -1.96 -4.73 17.26
CA ILE A 138 -1.15 -5.94 16.98
C ILE A 138 0.29 -5.54 16.65
N TYR A 139 0.51 -4.57 15.77
CA TYR A 139 1.86 -4.09 15.44
C TYR A 139 2.54 -3.40 16.61
N LYS A 140 1.80 -2.71 17.50
CA LYS A 140 2.40 -2.16 18.73
C LYS A 140 2.89 -3.26 19.68
N ILE A 141 2.14 -4.36 19.79
CA ILE A 141 2.59 -5.55 20.53
C ILE A 141 3.85 -6.13 19.86
N ALA A 142 3.88 -6.22 18.52
CA ALA A 142 5.05 -6.67 17.77
C ALA A 142 6.31 -5.84 18.09
N GLU A 143 6.19 -4.51 18.09
CA GLU A 143 7.28 -3.58 18.41
C GLU A 143 7.81 -3.77 19.84
N ILE A 144 6.93 -4.04 20.82
CA ILE A 144 7.35 -4.33 22.20
C ILE A 144 8.13 -5.65 22.28
N ILE A 145 7.68 -6.67 21.54
CA ILE A 145 8.35 -7.98 21.46
C ILE A 145 9.72 -7.84 20.79
N GLU A 146 9.80 -7.17 19.63
CA GLU A 146 11.04 -6.98 18.86
C GLU A 146 12.09 -6.22 19.68
N ASN A 147 11.69 -5.18 20.40
CA ASN A 147 12.60 -4.40 21.26
C ASN A 147 12.94 -5.09 22.59
N ASN A 148 12.40 -6.29 22.83
CA ASN A 148 12.52 -7.05 24.07
C ASN A 148 12.24 -6.21 25.33
N ASN A 149 11.28 -5.27 25.24
CA ASN A 149 11.04 -4.29 26.29
C ASN A 149 10.10 -4.85 27.38
N SER A 150 10.68 -5.62 28.30
CA SER A 150 9.94 -6.29 29.39
C SER A 150 9.21 -5.32 30.33
N ASN A 151 9.58 -4.04 30.36
CA ASN A 151 8.93 -3.02 31.18
C ASN A 151 7.57 -2.58 30.62
N SER A 152 7.27 -2.90 29.36
CA SER A 152 5.98 -2.61 28.70
C SER A 152 4.93 -3.71 28.89
N MET A 153 5.08 -4.58 29.90
CA MET A 153 4.11 -5.66 30.13
C MET A 153 2.69 -5.15 30.45
N SER A 154 2.59 -4.04 31.19
CA SER A 154 1.32 -3.36 31.44
C SER A 154 0.71 -2.78 30.16
N GLU A 155 1.55 -2.35 29.23
CA GLU A 155 1.13 -1.86 27.91
C GLU A 155 0.59 -3.01 27.06
N ILE A 156 1.25 -4.17 27.02
CA ILE A 156 0.74 -5.38 26.36
C ILE A 156 -0.64 -5.77 26.93
N ASN A 157 -0.77 -5.83 28.26
CA ASN A 157 -2.03 -6.14 28.91
C ASN A 157 -3.14 -5.14 28.52
N SER A 158 -2.82 -3.84 28.50
CA SER A 158 -3.73 -2.78 28.04
C SER A 158 -4.13 -2.96 26.58
N LEU A 159 -3.18 -3.25 25.67
CA LEU A 159 -3.44 -3.47 24.26
C LEU A 159 -4.33 -4.70 24.04
N ILE A 160 -4.07 -5.81 24.74
CA ILE A 160 -4.91 -7.02 24.70
C ILE A 160 -6.31 -6.73 25.25
N THR A 161 -6.42 -5.96 26.33
CA THR A 161 -7.72 -5.52 26.87
C THR A 161 -8.48 -4.65 25.87
N GLN A 162 -7.80 -3.73 25.19
CA GLN A 162 -8.45 -2.93 24.15
C GLN A 162 -8.84 -3.77 22.92
N LEU A 163 -8.06 -4.78 22.55
CA LEU A 163 -8.45 -5.78 21.55
C LEU A 163 -9.71 -6.53 22.01
N TRP A 164 -9.77 -6.91 23.29
CA TRP A 164 -10.96 -7.50 23.91
C TRP A 164 -12.18 -6.59 23.84
N TYR A 165 -12.05 -5.27 23.79
CA TYR A 165 -13.19 -4.37 23.59
C TYR A 165 -13.42 -3.95 22.13
N THR A 166 -12.51 -4.31 21.22
CA THR A 166 -12.64 -4.00 19.80
C THR A 166 -13.59 -5.00 19.13
N ARG A 167 -14.59 -4.52 18.40
CA ARG A 167 -15.51 -5.38 17.63
C ARG A 167 -14.82 -5.90 16.38
N GLU A 168 -14.69 -7.22 16.26
CA GLU A 168 -14.04 -7.89 15.13
C GLU A 168 -14.96 -7.96 13.90
N VAL A 169 -16.19 -8.43 14.09
CA VAL A 169 -17.15 -8.60 12.99
C VAL A 169 -17.74 -7.25 12.59
N ARG A 170 -17.66 -6.92 11.30
CA ARG A 170 -18.38 -5.78 10.72
C ARG A 170 -19.88 -6.13 10.66
N SER A 171 -20.74 -5.19 11.01
CA SER A 171 -22.21 -5.38 10.94
C SER A 171 -22.72 -5.47 9.49
N THR A 172 -21.91 -5.08 8.51
CA THR A 172 -22.22 -5.10 7.08
C THR A 172 -20.98 -5.52 6.29
N LYS A 173 -21.17 -6.03 5.06
CA LYS A 173 -20.06 -6.25 4.12
C LYS A 173 -19.26 -4.94 3.94
N PRO A 174 -17.92 -4.97 3.87
CA PRO A 174 -17.12 -3.79 3.56
C PRO A 174 -17.62 -3.14 2.26
N ASN A 175 -17.75 -1.81 2.27
CA ASN A 175 -17.84 -1.06 1.02
C ASN A 175 -16.44 -1.11 0.36
N PRO A 176 -16.31 -1.21 -0.98
CA PRO A 176 -15.04 -1.03 -1.68
C PRO A 176 -14.13 0.09 -1.14
N ILE A 177 -14.70 1.24 -0.73
CA ILE A 177 -13.93 2.35 -0.14
C ILE A 177 -13.28 1.98 1.21
N ASP A 178 -13.88 1.09 1.99
CA ASP A 178 -13.25 0.62 3.22
C ASP A 178 -12.02 -0.25 2.94
N GLU A 179 -12.03 -1.00 1.84
CA GLU A 179 -10.88 -1.80 1.41
C GLU A 179 -9.75 -0.89 0.94
N VAL A 180 -10.07 0.16 0.17
CA VAL A 180 -9.12 1.23 -0.19
C VAL A 180 -8.48 1.81 1.07
N LYS A 181 -9.28 2.18 2.08
CA LYS A 181 -8.79 2.74 3.35
C LYS A 181 -7.92 1.76 4.14
N SER A 182 -8.24 0.47 4.12
CA SER A 182 -7.39 -0.56 4.71
C SER A 182 -6.03 -0.62 4.02
N LEU A 183 -5.97 -0.50 2.69
CA LEU A 183 -4.70 -0.52 1.95
C LEU A 183 -3.81 0.69 2.27
N ILE A 184 -4.38 1.88 2.49
CA ILE A 184 -3.63 3.10 2.87
C ILE A 184 -2.69 2.79 4.04
N TYR A 185 -3.16 2.05 5.04
CA TYR A 185 -2.35 1.76 6.23
C TYR A 185 -1.05 1.04 5.87
N TYR A 186 -1.10 0.07 4.96
CA TYR A 186 0.08 -0.65 4.50
C TYR A 186 0.94 0.21 3.59
N LEU A 187 0.33 0.99 2.68
CA LEU A 187 1.06 1.90 1.80
C LEU A 187 1.88 2.93 2.57
N ASP A 188 1.40 3.43 3.72
CA ASP A 188 2.17 4.41 4.53
C ASP A 188 3.48 3.80 5.04
N ILE A 189 3.41 2.57 5.54
CA ILE A 189 4.58 1.78 5.97
C ILE A 189 5.50 1.53 4.78
N LEU A 190 4.94 1.19 3.62
CA LEU A 190 5.72 0.89 2.42
C LEU A 190 6.50 2.12 1.93
N TYR A 191 5.90 3.31 1.88
CA TYR A 191 6.61 4.50 1.41
C TYR A 191 7.63 5.02 2.43
N LYS A 192 7.27 5.07 3.71
CA LYS A 192 8.09 5.69 4.75
C LYS A 192 9.24 4.79 5.19
N ASP A 193 9.01 3.48 5.25
CA ASP A 193 9.99 2.54 5.78
C ASP A 193 10.58 1.65 4.67
N VAL A 194 9.75 0.88 3.97
CA VAL A 194 10.24 -0.19 3.09
C VAL A 194 10.95 0.38 1.85
N TYR A 195 10.34 1.33 1.16
CA TYR A 195 10.92 1.94 -0.04
C TYR A 195 12.26 2.60 0.27
N GLN A 196 12.33 3.36 1.36
CA GLN A 196 13.55 4.02 1.81
C GLN A 196 14.65 3.02 2.16
N LYS A 197 14.32 1.91 2.83
CA LYS A 197 15.29 0.86 3.18
C LYS A 197 15.82 0.14 1.93
N VAL A 198 14.93 -0.27 1.03
CA VAL A 198 15.28 -1.00 -0.20
C VAL A 198 16.13 -0.14 -1.14
N MET A 199 15.78 1.14 -1.31
CA MET A 199 16.52 2.04 -2.21
C MET A 199 17.86 2.52 -1.64
N LYS A 200 18.12 2.30 -0.35
CA LYS A 200 19.40 2.60 0.32
C LYS A 200 20.23 1.35 0.60
N ASP A 201 19.76 0.18 0.17
CA ASP A 201 20.46 -1.07 0.43
C ASP A 201 21.68 -1.19 -0.50
N ASP A 202 22.87 -1.22 0.10
CA ASP A 202 24.14 -1.29 -0.64
C ASP A 202 24.22 -2.57 -1.48
N GLU A 203 23.71 -3.72 -0.99
CA GLU A 203 23.72 -4.96 -1.77
C GLU A 203 22.85 -4.84 -3.02
N ILE A 204 21.69 -4.18 -2.91
CA ILE A 204 20.80 -3.96 -4.06
C ILE A 204 21.44 -2.94 -5.02
N THR A 205 21.90 -1.80 -4.51
CA THR A 205 22.44 -0.71 -5.35
C THR A 205 23.76 -1.09 -6.02
N GLU A 206 24.59 -1.95 -5.41
CA GLU A 206 25.83 -2.45 -6.01
C GLU A 206 25.61 -3.56 -7.04
N ASN A 207 24.62 -4.44 -6.84
CA ASN A 207 24.38 -5.60 -7.71
C ASN A 207 23.34 -5.32 -8.80
N ALA A 208 22.45 -4.35 -8.60
CA ALA A 208 21.35 -3.99 -9.49
C ALA A 208 21.14 -2.47 -9.51
N LYS A 209 22.07 -1.73 -10.14
CA LYS A 209 22.08 -0.26 -10.20
C LYS A 209 20.77 0.38 -10.71
N ASN A 210 20.01 -0.35 -11.54
CA ASN A 210 18.76 0.10 -12.14
C ASN A 210 17.54 -0.64 -11.55
N PHE A 211 17.60 -1.01 -10.26
CA PHE A 211 16.47 -1.62 -9.57
C PHE A 211 15.37 -0.59 -9.29
N LYS A 212 14.12 -0.94 -9.58
CA LYS A 212 12.94 -0.12 -9.31
C LYS A 212 11.91 -0.91 -8.52
N LEU A 213 11.50 -0.34 -7.40
CA LEU A 213 10.38 -0.84 -6.60
C LEU A 213 9.14 -0.02 -6.96
N LYS A 214 8.12 -0.70 -7.48
CA LYS A 214 6.81 -0.11 -7.80
C LYS A 214 5.73 -0.75 -6.93
N PHE A 215 4.57 -0.13 -6.85
CA PHE A 215 3.40 -0.72 -6.17
C PHE A 215 2.21 -0.71 -7.12
N GLY A 216 1.56 -1.88 -7.27
CA GLY A 216 0.31 -2.02 -8.00
C GLY A 216 -0.86 -2.34 -7.07
N SER A 217 -2.11 -2.14 -7.50
CA SER A 217 -3.28 -2.58 -6.75
C SER A 217 -4.49 -2.85 -7.62
N TRP A 218 -5.29 -3.84 -7.21
CA TRP A 218 -6.63 -4.12 -7.72
C TRP A 218 -7.72 -3.42 -6.90
N VAL A 219 -7.39 -2.96 -5.69
CA VAL A 219 -8.35 -2.42 -4.73
C VAL A 219 -8.92 -1.11 -5.27
N GLY A 220 -10.23 -1.08 -5.52
CA GLY A 220 -10.93 0.06 -6.10
C GLY A 220 -11.02 0.07 -7.63
N ALA A 221 -10.42 -0.89 -8.33
CA ALA A 221 -10.46 -1.00 -9.79
C ALA A 221 -10.78 -2.40 -10.34
N ASP A 222 -10.81 -3.43 -9.48
CA ASP A 222 -11.30 -4.77 -9.83
C ASP A 222 -12.83 -4.82 -9.85
N LYS A 223 -13.39 -4.92 -11.05
CA LYS A 223 -14.84 -4.93 -11.31
C LYS A 223 -15.38 -6.34 -11.56
N ASP A 224 -14.51 -7.34 -11.69
CA ASP A 224 -14.90 -8.70 -12.05
C ASP A 224 -15.73 -9.35 -10.94
N GLY A 225 -16.99 -9.66 -11.24
CA GLY A 225 -17.93 -10.23 -10.28
C GLY A 225 -18.33 -9.30 -9.12
N ASN A 226 -17.93 -8.02 -9.16
CA ASN A 226 -18.22 -7.05 -8.11
C ASN A 226 -18.88 -5.76 -8.65
N PRO A 227 -20.23 -5.73 -8.75
CA PRO A 227 -20.95 -4.57 -9.29
C PRO A 227 -20.88 -3.32 -8.40
N PHE A 228 -20.34 -3.43 -7.18
CA PHE A 228 -20.17 -2.28 -6.29
C PHE A 228 -18.90 -1.48 -6.61
N VAL A 229 -17.94 -2.04 -7.35
CA VAL A 229 -16.75 -1.30 -7.80
C VAL A 229 -17.09 -0.54 -9.08
N THR A 230 -17.75 0.61 -8.93
CA THR A 230 -18.15 1.49 -10.04
C THR A 230 -17.02 2.43 -10.47
N THR A 231 -17.17 3.11 -11.61
CA THR A 231 -16.23 4.16 -12.06
C THR A 231 -16.04 5.26 -11.02
N ASN A 232 -17.12 5.61 -10.30
CA ASN A 232 -17.05 6.58 -9.21
C ASN A 232 -16.20 6.09 -8.04
N ILE A 233 -16.29 4.79 -7.69
CA ILE A 233 -15.46 4.18 -6.66
C ILE A 233 -13.98 4.20 -7.07
N THR A 234 -13.67 3.90 -8.33
CA THR A 234 -12.28 3.99 -8.85
C THR A 234 -11.74 5.42 -8.75
N LYS A 235 -12.53 6.44 -9.13
CA LYS A 235 -12.15 7.85 -9.00
C LYS A 235 -11.97 8.28 -7.54
N GLU A 236 -12.81 7.78 -6.64
CA GLU A 236 -12.69 8.05 -5.21
C GLU A 236 -11.46 7.36 -4.59
N ALA A 237 -11.16 6.13 -5.01
CA ALA A 237 -9.94 5.42 -4.64
C ALA A 237 -8.68 6.19 -5.07
N LEU A 238 -8.63 6.66 -6.31
CA LEU A 238 -7.53 7.50 -6.81
C LEU A 238 -7.33 8.78 -5.99
N LYS A 239 -8.42 9.47 -5.61
CA LYS A 239 -8.32 10.65 -4.72
C LYS A 239 -7.72 10.30 -3.37
N ILE A 240 -8.10 9.15 -2.81
CA ILE A 240 -7.61 8.67 -1.52
C ILE A 240 -6.12 8.34 -1.60
N TYR A 241 -5.68 7.55 -2.60
CA TYR A 241 -4.28 7.22 -2.79
C TYR A 241 -3.43 8.46 -3.09
N SER A 242 -3.95 9.37 -3.92
CA SER A 242 -3.30 10.64 -4.23
C SER A 242 -3.07 11.50 -2.99
N ASN A 243 -4.08 11.67 -2.14
CA ASN A 243 -3.92 12.43 -0.90
C ASN A 243 -2.83 11.84 0.01
N GLN A 244 -2.67 10.51 0.03
CA GLN A 244 -1.63 9.85 0.82
C GLN A 244 -0.23 10.19 0.29
N ILE A 245 0.05 9.96 -0.99
CA ILE A 245 1.40 10.22 -1.56
C ILE A 245 1.74 11.70 -1.52
N LEU A 246 0.76 12.59 -1.74
CA LEU A 246 0.96 14.03 -1.68
C LEU A 246 1.33 14.53 -0.28
N ASN A 247 0.86 13.87 0.80
CA ASN A 247 1.30 14.21 2.14
C ASN A 247 2.79 13.90 2.34
N ILE A 248 3.28 12.79 1.79
CA ILE A 248 4.70 12.44 1.83
C ILE A 248 5.52 13.46 1.03
N TYR A 249 5.06 13.87 -0.16
CA TYR A 249 5.75 14.89 -0.94
C TYR A 249 5.80 16.23 -0.23
N LYS A 250 4.70 16.64 0.40
CA LYS A 250 4.65 17.87 1.20
C LYS A 250 5.62 17.82 2.39
N GLU A 251 5.71 16.70 3.11
CA GLU A 251 6.70 16.51 4.18
C GLU A 251 8.13 16.68 3.68
N GLN A 252 8.47 16.08 2.53
CA GLN A 252 9.80 16.23 1.90
C GLN A 252 10.08 17.68 1.44
N ILE A 253 9.08 18.35 0.85
CA ILE A 253 9.21 19.76 0.43
C ILE A 253 9.49 20.68 1.62
N VAL A 254 8.85 20.43 2.77
CA VAL A 254 9.13 21.18 4.00
C VAL A 254 10.57 20.96 4.44
N GLN A 255 11.04 19.71 4.47
CA GLN A 255 12.44 19.39 4.82
C GLN A 255 13.44 20.08 3.89
N PHE A 256 13.22 20.05 2.56
CA PHE A 256 14.07 20.77 1.62
C PHE A 256 13.97 22.28 1.79
N SER A 257 12.80 22.81 2.14
CA SER A 257 12.68 24.25 2.41
C SER A 257 13.54 24.66 3.60
N GLU A 258 13.68 23.82 4.62
CA GLU A 258 14.56 24.09 5.75
C GLU A 258 16.05 23.99 5.35
N GLU A 259 16.41 22.98 4.54
CA GLU A 259 17.78 22.67 4.12
C GLU A 259 18.37 23.72 3.13
N PHE A 260 17.57 24.23 2.19
CA PHE A 260 18.07 25.15 1.14
C PHE A 260 17.78 26.63 1.44
N SER A 261 18.38 27.12 2.53
CA SER A 261 18.39 28.53 2.95
C SER A 261 19.36 29.40 2.16
N ILE A 262 19.24 29.41 0.83
CA ILE A 262 20.19 30.11 -0.04
C ILE A 262 19.77 31.58 -0.17
N SER A 263 20.53 32.48 0.46
CA SER A 263 20.33 33.93 0.39
C SER A 263 20.94 34.52 -0.89
N THR A 264 20.26 35.53 -1.45
CA THR A 264 20.74 36.26 -2.62
C THR A 264 21.93 37.18 -2.35
N ASP A 265 22.26 37.44 -1.07
CA ASP A 265 23.48 38.16 -0.69
C ASP A 265 24.75 37.37 -1.03
N PHE A 266 24.66 36.04 -1.08
CA PHE A 266 25.81 35.16 -1.36
C PHE A 266 25.82 34.60 -2.78
N VAL A 267 24.65 34.34 -3.38
CA VAL A 267 24.57 33.76 -4.73
C VAL A 267 23.43 34.34 -5.54
N GLU A 268 23.69 34.64 -6.81
CA GLU A 268 22.64 35.08 -7.74
C GLU A 268 21.60 33.97 -7.97
N SER A 269 20.31 34.29 -7.78
CA SER A 269 19.23 33.35 -8.00
C SER A 269 19.10 32.94 -9.47
N PRO A 270 18.89 31.65 -9.79
CA PRO A 270 18.66 31.24 -11.16
C PRO A 270 17.42 31.90 -11.78
N LYS A 271 17.60 32.60 -12.92
CA LYS A 271 16.53 33.37 -13.59
C LYS A 271 15.22 32.60 -13.81
N LYS A 272 15.29 31.29 -14.13
CA LYS A 272 14.10 30.44 -14.32
C LYS A 272 13.30 30.27 -13.01
N LEU A 273 14.00 30.10 -11.88
CA LEU A 273 13.40 29.99 -10.55
C LEU A 273 12.68 31.29 -10.17
N THR A 274 13.37 32.44 -10.32
CA THR A 274 12.79 33.75 -10.02
C THR A 274 11.55 34.04 -10.86
N LYS A 275 11.57 33.70 -12.16
CA LYS A 275 10.42 33.84 -13.05
C LYS A 275 9.23 33.02 -12.56
N LYS A 276 9.47 31.76 -12.15
CA LYS A 276 8.42 30.87 -11.65
C LYS A 276 7.80 31.36 -10.34
N ILE A 277 8.61 31.92 -9.44
CA ILE A 277 8.13 32.59 -8.21
C ILE A 277 7.19 33.75 -8.56
N GLU A 278 7.52 34.59 -9.53
CA GLU A 278 6.65 35.71 -9.95
C GLU A 278 5.35 35.23 -10.63
N GLU A 279 5.37 34.10 -11.33
CA GLU A 279 4.16 33.44 -11.80
C GLU A 279 3.28 33.00 -10.61
N TYR A 280 3.87 32.35 -9.60
CA TYR A 280 3.15 31.84 -8.43
C TYR A 280 2.66 32.92 -7.48
N LYS A 281 3.34 34.05 -7.40
CA LYS A 281 2.84 35.25 -6.72
C LYS A 281 1.48 35.72 -7.25
N LYS A 282 1.19 35.53 -8.55
CA LYS A 282 -0.13 35.87 -9.13
C LYS A 282 -1.22 34.88 -8.70
N ILE A 283 -0.85 33.61 -8.51
CA ILE A 283 -1.78 32.52 -8.13
C ILE A 283 -2.02 32.51 -6.60
N LEU A 284 -0.95 32.73 -5.83
CA LEU A 284 -0.86 32.63 -4.37
C LEU A 284 -0.33 33.95 -3.76
N PRO A 285 -1.02 35.09 -3.92
CA PRO A 285 -0.49 36.39 -3.51
C PRO A 285 -0.32 36.54 -2.00
N ASN A 286 -1.20 35.93 -1.21
CA ASN A 286 -1.14 36.00 0.25
C ASN A 286 0.01 35.16 0.80
N ASP A 287 0.17 33.94 0.30
CA ASP A 287 1.25 33.03 0.68
C ASP A 287 2.60 33.63 0.28
N TYR A 288 2.72 34.16 -0.95
CA TYR A 288 3.94 34.88 -1.38
C TYR A 288 4.28 36.04 -0.44
N LYS A 289 3.31 36.90 -0.10
CA LYS A 289 3.55 38.02 0.83
C LYS A 289 4.03 37.54 2.20
N HIS A 290 3.46 36.46 2.71
CA HIS A 290 3.88 35.86 3.98
C HIS A 290 5.33 35.35 3.90
N TYR A 291 5.65 34.48 2.95
CA TYR A 291 6.99 33.87 2.86
C TYR A 291 8.05 34.85 2.40
N LYS A 292 7.72 35.86 1.58
CA LYS A 292 8.66 36.93 1.25
C LYS A 292 9.03 37.78 2.47
N ARG A 293 8.13 37.91 3.45
CA ARG A 293 8.41 38.59 4.72
C ARG A 293 9.27 37.73 5.66
N VAL A 294 8.96 36.43 5.77
CA VAL A 294 9.62 35.52 6.72
C VAL A 294 11.00 35.08 6.21
N ASN A 295 11.09 34.70 4.93
CA ASN A 295 12.30 34.16 4.31
C ASN A 295 13.10 35.22 3.54
N PHE A 296 12.65 36.48 3.57
CA PHE A 296 13.30 37.66 3.00
C PHE A 296 13.88 37.45 1.59
N ASP A 297 15.16 37.14 1.48
CA ASP A 297 15.95 37.06 0.26
C ASP A 297 16.35 35.60 -0.09
N GLU A 298 15.65 34.61 0.45
CA GLU A 298 15.88 33.18 0.20
C GLU A 298 14.90 32.61 -0.86
N PRO A 299 15.19 32.74 -2.18
CA PRO A 299 14.26 32.37 -3.24
C PRO A 299 13.90 30.88 -3.28
N PHE A 300 14.83 29.99 -2.90
CA PHE A 300 14.57 28.54 -2.88
C PHE A 300 13.51 28.17 -1.84
N ARG A 301 13.61 28.72 -0.62
CA ARG A 301 12.60 28.55 0.43
C ARG A 301 11.24 29.11 0.03
N ILE A 302 11.22 30.30 -0.57
CA ILE A 302 9.98 30.92 -1.06
C ILE A 302 9.34 30.05 -2.15
N PHE A 303 10.13 29.58 -3.12
CA PHE A 303 9.64 28.71 -4.18
C PHE A 303 9.02 27.42 -3.63
N LEU A 304 9.74 26.69 -2.79
CA LEU A 304 9.25 25.43 -2.20
C LEU A 304 8.00 25.65 -1.35
N SER A 305 7.91 26.76 -0.63
CA SER A 305 6.70 27.12 0.13
C SER A 305 5.49 27.33 -0.78
N LEU A 306 5.67 27.96 -1.95
CA LEU A 306 4.60 28.13 -2.94
C LEU A 306 4.22 26.79 -3.58
N VAL A 307 5.21 25.94 -3.91
CA VAL A 307 5.00 24.57 -4.42
C VAL A 307 4.18 23.75 -3.41
N PHE A 308 4.50 23.83 -2.11
CA PHE A 308 3.73 23.20 -1.04
C PHE A 308 2.26 23.63 -1.07
N HIS A 309 1.98 24.93 -1.18
CA HIS A 309 0.60 25.43 -1.23
C HIS A 309 -0.11 25.03 -2.53
N ARG A 310 0.59 24.96 -3.66
CA ARG A 310 -0.01 24.42 -4.89
C ARG A 310 -0.34 22.93 -4.75
N LEU A 311 0.51 22.14 -4.09
CA LEU A 311 0.18 20.74 -3.77
C LEU A 311 -1.00 20.66 -2.81
N ASP A 312 -1.03 21.45 -1.74
CA ASP A 312 -2.11 21.38 -0.76
C ASP A 312 -3.46 21.81 -1.35
N ASN A 313 -3.46 22.67 -2.36
CA ASN A 313 -4.67 23.06 -3.09
C ASN A 313 -5.03 22.13 -4.26
N PHE A 314 -4.25 21.08 -4.54
CA PHE A 314 -4.53 20.11 -5.60
C PHE A 314 -5.94 19.53 -5.47
N GLN A 315 -6.72 19.57 -6.56
CA GLN A 315 -8.13 19.16 -6.61
C GLN A 315 -9.09 19.87 -5.62
N LYS A 316 -8.62 20.81 -4.79
CA LYS A 316 -9.46 21.59 -3.87
C LYS A 316 -9.97 22.87 -4.51
N ASN A 317 -9.11 23.57 -5.27
CA ASN A 317 -9.47 24.80 -5.97
C ASN A 317 -8.48 25.15 -7.11
N LYS A 318 -8.73 26.26 -7.80
CA LYS A 318 -7.95 26.71 -8.97
C LYS A 318 -6.51 27.14 -8.66
N LYS A 319 -6.10 27.24 -7.39
CA LYS A 319 -4.73 27.57 -6.99
C LYS A 319 -3.81 26.35 -6.99
N GLY A 320 -4.40 25.14 -6.95
CA GLY A 320 -3.64 23.90 -6.96
C GLY A 320 -2.98 23.60 -8.31
N TYR A 321 -2.19 22.53 -8.34
CA TYR A 321 -1.84 21.91 -9.63
C TYR A 321 -3.09 21.36 -10.30
N LYS A 322 -3.11 21.41 -11.64
CA LYS A 322 -4.16 20.74 -12.41
C LYS A 322 -3.75 19.31 -12.77
N TYR A 323 -2.49 19.14 -13.13
CA TYR A 323 -1.92 17.92 -13.70
C TYR A 323 -0.59 17.59 -13.02
N PHE A 324 -0.23 16.30 -12.97
CA PHE A 324 1.01 15.82 -12.38
C PHE A 324 2.26 16.47 -13.00
N HIS A 325 2.30 16.57 -14.33
CA HIS A 325 3.47 17.12 -15.05
C HIS A 325 3.79 18.58 -14.68
N GLU A 326 2.79 19.37 -14.26
CA GLU A 326 3.04 20.74 -13.76
C GLU A 326 3.88 20.74 -12.47
N PHE A 327 3.67 19.75 -11.61
CA PHE A 327 4.43 19.58 -10.38
C PHE A 327 5.80 18.98 -10.65
N LEU A 328 5.89 17.98 -11.54
CA LEU A 328 7.16 17.40 -11.94
C LEU A 328 8.10 18.47 -12.50
N ASP A 329 7.61 19.34 -13.39
CA ASP A 329 8.38 20.46 -13.95
C ASP A 329 8.96 21.38 -12.86
N ASP A 330 8.20 21.64 -11.79
CA ASP A 330 8.63 22.47 -10.68
C ASP A 330 9.73 21.82 -9.85
N ILE A 331 9.61 20.53 -9.56
CA ILE A 331 10.62 19.82 -8.78
C ILE A 331 11.90 19.63 -9.62
N LEU A 332 11.79 19.39 -10.92
CA LEU A 332 12.96 19.39 -11.82
C LEU A 332 13.59 20.78 -11.97
N LEU A 333 12.78 21.84 -12.00
CA LEU A 333 13.30 23.22 -11.95
C LEU A 333 14.08 23.46 -10.67
N PHE A 334 13.58 22.98 -9.53
CA PHE A 334 14.27 23.06 -8.24
C PHE A 334 15.61 22.31 -8.27
N GLN A 335 15.63 21.04 -8.70
CA GLN A 335 16.86 20.24 -8.82
C GLN A 335 17.90 20.92 -9.72
N ASN A 336 17.50 21.36 -10.91
CA ASN A 336 18.38 22.07 -11.83
C ASN A 336 18.90 23.39 -11.25
N SER A 337 18.08 24.09 -10.46
CA SER A 337 18.48 25.33 -9.79
C SER A 337 19.50 25.07 -8.68
N VAL A 338 19.33 24.00 -7.90
CA VAL A 338 20.29 23.57 -6.87
C VAL A 338 21.62 23.19 -7.51
N LEU A 339 21.60 22.36 -8.56
CA LEU A 339 22.80 21.95 -9.30
C LEU A 339 23.57 23.15 -9.89
N LYS A 340 22.86 24.18 -10.35
CA LYS A 340 23.50 25.39 -10.87
C LYS A 340 24.26 26.17 -9.79
N ILE A 341 23.78 26.17 -8.55
CA ILE A 341 24.39 26.92 -7.43
C ILE A 341 25.57 26.16 -6.82
N PHE A 342 25.38 24.88 -6.53
CA PHE A 342 26.40 24.09 -5.82
C PHE A 342 27.34 23.30 -6.75
N GLY A 343 27.03 23.22 -8.04
CA GLY A 343 27.73 22.37 -8.99
C GLY A 343 27.56 20.88 -8.67
N THR A 344 28.39 20.04 -9.29
CA THR A 344 28.41 18.58 -9.07
C THR A 344 29.19 18.17 -7.82
N LYS A 345 29.80 19.12 -7.09
CA LYS A 345 30.65 18.85 -5.91
C LYS A 345 29.85 18.45 -4.68
N ILE A 346 28.57 18.79 -4.62
CA ILE A 346 27.67 18.36 -3.54
C ILE A 346 26.75 17.28 -4.13
N GLN A 347 26.97 16.04 -3.74
CA GLN A 347 26.06 14.95 -4.09
C GLN A 347 24.78 15.12 -3.28
N ASN A 348 23.66 15.39 -3.96
CA ASN A 348 22.38 15.64 -3.29
C ASN A 348 21.49 14.40 -3.29
N THR A 349 22.00 13.32 -2.71
CA THR A 349 21.36 11.99 -2.74
C THR A 349 19.92 12.03 -2.22
N LYS A 350 19.61 12.89 -1.24
CA LYS A 350 18.24 13.06 -0.73
C LYS A 350 17.30 13.64 -1.78
N LEU A 351 17.72 14.72 -2.45
CA LEU A 351 16.92 15.34 -3.51
C LEU A 351 16.75 14.38 -4.68
N ASP A 352 17.82 13.74 -5.13
CA ASP A 352 17.75 12.78 -6.25
C ASP A 352 16.81 11.60 -5.93
N ASN A 353 16.85 11.06 -4.72
CA ASN A 353 15.93 10.02 -4.27
C ASN A 353 14.48 10.50 -4.23
N PHE A 354 14.24 11.77 -3.86
CA PHE A 354 12.92 12.38 -3.91
C PHE A 354 12.42 12.54 -5.34
N ILE A 355 13.27 12.98 -6.27
CA ILE A 355 12.93 13.06 -7.70
C ILE A 355 12.53 11.69 -8.23
N GLU A 356 13.31 10.65 -7.93
CA GLU A 356 12.99 9.29 -8.37
C GLU A 356 11.65 8.82 -7.78
N MET A 357 11.39 9.11 -6.50
CA MET A 357 10.09 8.82 -5.87
C MET A 357 8.93 9.54 -6.57
N VAL A 358 9.12 10.81 -6.99
CA VAL A 358 8.12 11.58 -7.75
C VAL A 358 7.88 10.98 -9.13
N TYR A 359 8.93 10.58 -9.85
CA TYR A 359 8.80 9.88 -11.13
C TYR A 359 8.12 8.52 -11.00
N GLN A 360 8.40 7.80 -9.92
CA GLN A 360 7.96 6.43 -9.74
C GLN A 360 6.49 6.35 -9.35
N PHE A 361 6.04 7.23 -8.46
CA PHE A 361 4.70 7.15 -7.86
C PHE A 361 3.74 8.25 -8.32
N GLU A 362 4.26 9.30 -8.97
CA GLU A 362 3.47 10.41 -9.53
C GLU A 362 2.44 10.95 -8.51
N PHE A 363 1.25 11.36 -8.95
CA PHE A 363 0.17 11.76 -8.04
C PHE A 363 -0.75 10.60 -7.66
N HIS A 364 -0.48 9.37 -8.10
CA HIS A 364 -1.33 8.21 -7.82
C HIS A 364 -0.84 7.38 -6.62
N GLY A 365 0.46 7.39 -6.31
CA GLY A 365 1.06 6.60 -5.24
C GLY A 365 1.19 5.12 -5.61
N VAL A 366 0.08 4.48 -5.96
CA VAL A 366 0.00 3.06 -6.34
C VAL A 366 -0.68 2.97 -7.71
N SER A 367 -0.14 2.18 -8.63
CA SER A 367 -0.75 2.01 -9.96
C SER A 367 -1.94 1.07 -9.86
N LEU A 368 -3.07 1.42 -10.48
CA LEU A 368 -4.25 0.57 -10.49
C LEU A 368 -4.26 -0.37 -11.70
N ASP A 369 -4.61 -1.63 -11.48
CA ASP A 369 -5.05 -2.52 -12.54
C ASP A 369 -6.58 -2.54 -12.58
N ILE A 370 -7.14 -2.31 -13.77
CA ILE A 370 -8.57 -2.43 -14.01
C ILE A 370 -8.84 -3.87 -14.43
N ARG A 371 -9.71 -4.59 -13.72
CA ARG A 371 -10.05 -5.97 -14.08
C ARG A 371 -11.53 -6.09 -14.43
N GLN A 372 -11.84 -6.78 -15.53
CA GLN A 372 -13.20 -7.07 -15.96
C GLN A 372 -13.29 -8.41 -16.71
N ASN A 373 -14.44 -9.07 -16.63
CA ASN A 373 -14.72 -10.33 -17.29
C ASN A 373 -14.88 -10.19 -18.81
N SER A 374 -14.31 -11.13 -19.58
CA SER A 374 -14.45 -11.18 -21.05
C SER A 374 -15.91 -11.18 -21.50
N SER A 375 -16.81 -11.86 -20.79
CA SER A 375 -18.24 -11.92 -21.13
C SER A 375 -18.91 -10.54 -21.09
N VAL A 376 -18.55 -9.68 -20.14
CA VAL A 376 -19.07 -8.31 -20.02
C VAL A 376 -18.60 -7.45 -21.19
N ILE A 377 -17.32 -7.57 -21.56
CA ILE A 377 -16.74 -6.83 -22.69
C ILE A 377 -17.36 -7.28 -24.01
N ASN A 378 -17.52 -8.59 -24.20
CA ASN A 378 -18.08 -9.19 -25.41
C ASN A 378 -19.57 -8.88 -25.56
N ALA A 379 -20.33 -8.79 -24.46
CA ALA A 379 -21.75 -8.47 -24.49
C ALA A 379 -22.03 -7.05 -24.99
N GLN A 380 -21.09 -6.11 -24.81
CA GLN A 380 -21.22 -4.69 -25.18
C GLN A 380 -22.54 -4.03 -24.74
N SER A 381 -23.10 -4.52 -23.64
CA SER A 381 -24.43 -4.16 -23.17
C SER A 381 -24.55 -4.45 -21.68
N GLY A 382 -25.57 -3.87 -21.05
CA GLY A 382 -25.80 -4.01 -19.61
C GLY A 382 -25.03 -2.99 -18.77
N ARG A 383 -25.43 -2.89 -17.50
CA ARG A 383 -24.93 -1.86 -16.58
C ARG A 383 -23.42 -1.94 -16.36
N GLU A 384 -22.88 -3.15 -16.20
CA GLU A 384 -21.45 -3.37 -15.94
C GLU A 384 -20.58 -2.96 -17.13
N TYR A 385 -21.02 -3.25 -18.36
CA TYR A 385 -20.32 -2.80 -19.56
C TYR A 385 -20.32 -1.27 -19.68
N PHE A 386 -21.47 -0.62 -19.45
CA PHE A 386 -21.54 0.85 -19.56
C PHE A 386 -20.71 1.56 -18.49
N ASP A 387 -20.68 1.04 -17.25
CA ASP A 387 -19.78 1.56 -16.20
C ASP A 387 -18.31 1.36 -16.60
N PHE A 388 -17.93 0.19 -17.11
CA PHE A 388 -16.59 -0.06 -17.63
C PHE A 388 -16.23 0.88 -18.79
N GLU A 389 -17.11 1.04 -19.77
CA GLU A 389 -16.90 1.94 -20.93
C GLU A 389 -16.75 3.40 -20.46
N GLU A 390 -17.48 3.82 -19.42
CA GLU A 390 -17.31 5.14 -18.78
C GLU A 390 -15.91 5.30 -18.19
N LEU A 391 -15.40 4.32 -17.45
CA LEU A 391 -14.03 4.35 -16.92
C LEU A 391 -13.00 4.46 -18.06
N ILE A 392 -13.16 3.65 -19.12
CA ILE A 392 -12.29 3.67 -20.29
C ILE A 392 -12.24 5.08 -20.93
N LYS A 393 -13.37 5.79 -21.03
CA LYS A 393 -13.42 7.18 -21.55
C LYS A 393 -12.67 8.18 -20.66
N GLU A 394 -12.65 7.94 -19.35
CA GLU A 394 -12.03 8.84 -18.37
C GLU A 394 -10.50 8.64 -18.23
N ILE A 395 -9.96 7.48 -18.64
CA ILE A 395 -8.53 7.14 -18.51
C ILE A 395 -7.59 8.28 -18.97
N PRO A 396 -7.76 8.90 -20.16
CA PRO A 396 -6.82 9.94 -20.62
C PRO A 396 -6.78 11.17 -19.72
N GLU A 397 -7.92 11.58 -19.14
CA GLU A 397 -7.93 12.72 -18.23
C GLU A 397 -7.38 12.34 -16.86
N LEU A 398 -7.67 11.12 -16.37
CA LEU A 398 -7.11 10.61 -15.13
C LEU A 398 -5.58 10.46 -15.20
N GLN A 399 -5.03 10.04 -16.35
CA GLN A 399 -3.58 10.01 -16.59
C GLN A 399 -2.96 11.41 -16.55
N LYS A 400 -3.62 12.43 -17.11
CA LYS A 400 -3.11 13.81 -16.98
C LYS A 400 -3.14 14.30 -15.53
N ILE A 401 -4.23 14.02 -14.81
CA ILE A 401 -4.42 14.47 -13.43
C ILE A 401 -3.42 13.81 -12.49
N TYR A 402 -3.32 12.48 -12.53
CA TYR A 402 -2.59 11.68 -11.55
C TYR A 402 -1.22 11.21 -12.01
N GLY A 403 -0.92 11.32 -13.30
CA GLY A 403 0.31 10.86 -13.93
C GLY A 403 0.07 9.68 -14.89
N ASP A 404 1.01 9.49 -15.82
CA ASP A 404 0.88 8.58 -16.96
C ASP A 404 0.81 7.10 -16.53
N LYS A 405 1.34 6.77 -15.34
CA LYS A 405 1.46 5.40 -14.79
C LYS A 405 0.34 5.05 -13.82
N VAL A 406 -0.68 5.90 -13.70
CA VAL A 406 -1.83 5.68 -12.79
C VAL A 406 -2.56 4.37 -13.06
N PHE A 407 -2.63 3.93 -14.32
CA PHE A 407 -3.18 2.64 -14.70
C PHE A 407 -2.08 1.77 -15.30
N ASN A 408 -1.80 0.64 -14.65
CA ASN A 408 -0.76 -0.28 -15.11
C ASN A 408 -1.30 -1.24 -16.18
N SER A 409 -2.42 -1.90 -15.90
CA SER A 409 -3.03 -2.85 -16.82
C SER A 409 -4.55 -2.80 -16.84
N ILE A 410 -5.13 -3.21 -17.97
CA ILE A 410 -6.51 -3.65 -18.08
C ILE A 410 -6.48 -5.18 -18.24
N ILE A 411 -6.87 -5.87 -17.18
CA ILE A 411 -6.87 -7.32 -17.06
C ILE A 411 -8.23 -7.85 -17.52
N LEU A 412 -8.22 -8.80 -18.45
CA LEU A 412 -9.40 -9.43 -18.99
C LEU A 412 -9.54 -10.86 -18.44
N SER A 413 -10.40 -11.05 -17.43
CA SER A 413 -10.65 -12.37 -16.83
C SER A 413 -11.38 -13.30 -17.76
N MET A 414 -11.27 -14.61 -17.51
CA MET A 414 -11.94 -15.63 -18.32
C MET A 414 -11.64 -15.46 -19.82
N THR A 415 -10.40 -15.12 -20.16
CA THR A 415 -9.99 -14.99 -21.56
C THR A 415 -9.89 -16.39 -22.17
N SER A 416 -10.65 -16.62 -23.24
CA SER A 416 -10.74 -17.92 -23.92
C SER A 416 -10.23 -17.89 -25.36
N SER A 417 -10.12 -16.70 -25.95
CA SER A 417 -9.77 -16.52 -27.36
C SER A 417 -9.05 -15.20 -27.63
N GLU A 418 -8.40 -15.10 -28.79
CA GLU A 418 -7.82 -13.84 -29.25
C GLU A 418 -8.88 -12.76 -29.49
N SER A 419 -10.11 -13.17 -29.86
CA SER A 419 -11.23 -12.26 -30.07
C SER A 419 -11.61 -11.50 -28.81
N ASP A 420 -11.51 -12.12 -27.63
CA ASP A 420 -11.82 -11.46 -26.36
C ASP A 420 -10.90 -10.26 -26.14
N VAL A 421 -9.60 -10.46 -26.35
CA VAL A 421 -8.58 -9.41 -26.22
C VAL A 421 -8.74 -8.34 -27.29
N LEU A 422 -9.03 -8.73 -28.53
CA LEU A 422 -9.27 -7.79 -29.63
C LEU A 422 -10.53 -6.94 -29.40
N ASN A 423 -11.58 -7.50 -28.82
CA ASN A 423 -12.78 -6.75 -28.46
C ASN A 423 -12.47 -5.69 -27.41
N LEU A 424 -11.73 -6.04 -26.35
CA LEU A 424 -11.27 -5.06 -25.36
C LEU A 424 -10.39 -3.98 -26.01
N PHE A 425 -9.44 -4.37 -26.86
CA PHE A 425 -8.58 -3.43 -27.57
C PHE A 425 -9.38 -2.46 -28.44
N ASN A 426 -10.41 -2.95 -29.13
CA ASN A 426 -11.30 -2.12 -29.95
C ASN A 426 -12.11 -1.13 -29.10
N VAL A 427 -12.61 -1.56 -27.94
CA VAL A 427 -13.30 -0.66 -26.99
C VAL A 427 -12.36 0.44 -26.51
N CYS A 428 -11.12 0.11 -26.16
CA CYS A 428 -10.14 1.12 -25.75
C CYS A 428 -9.82 2.10 -26.88
N LYS A 429 -9.51 1.60 -28.07
CA LYS A 429 -9.17 2.40 -29.25
C LYS A 429 -10.29 3.33 -29.69
N LYS A 430 -11.56 2.95 -29.45
CA LYS A 430 -12.73 3.78 -29.74
C LYS A 430 -12.75 5.07 -28.91
N HIS A 431 -12.24 5.03 -27.67
CA HIS A 431 -12.41 6.11 -26.70
C HIS A 431 -11.12 6.83 -26.32
N MET A 432 -9.95 6.26 -26.61
CA MET A 432 -8.68 6.92 -26.31
C MET A 432 -7.60 6.71 -27.38
N PRO A 433 -6.66 7.66 -27.49
CA PRO A 433 -5.45 7.49 -28.30
C PRO A 433 -4.63 6.28 -27.86
N LYS A 434 -3.89 5.69 -28.80
CA LYS A 434 -3.14 4.45 -28.60
C LYS A 434 -2.08 4.58 -27.50
N GLU A 435 -1.50 5.76 -27.34
CA GLU A 435 -0.52 6.12 -26.31
C GLU A 435 -1.10 5.99 -24.90
N ASN A 436 -2.36 6.36 -24.69
CA ASN A 436 -3.05 6.35 -23.40
C ASN A 436 -3.54 4.96 -22.98
N ILE A 437 -3.73 4.03 -23.91
CA ILE A 437 -4.21 2.68 -23.59
C ILE A 437 -3.20 1.98 -22.66
N PRO A 438 -3.57 1.59 -21.42
CA PRO A 438 -2.71 0.82 -20.53
C PRO A 438 -2.33 -0.54 -21.16
N SER A 439 -1.46 -1.31 -20.52
CA SER A 439 -1.23 -2.68 -21.01
C SER A 439 -2.55 -3.47 -20.99
N ILE A 440 -2.78 -4.33 -21.99
CA ILE A 440 -3.94 -5.23 -22.00
C ILE A 440 -3.43 -6.63 -21.67
N THR A 441 -3.93 -7.20 -20.58
CA THR A 441 -3.44 -8.47 -20.05
C THR A 441 -4.55 -9.52 -20.10
N PRO A 442 -4.45 -10.54 -20.97
CA PRO A 442 -5.36 -11.68 -20.92
C PRO A 442 -5.08 -12.49 -19.66
N LEU A 443 -6.12 -12.73 -18.87
CA LEU A 443 -6.08 -13.64 -17.73
C LEU A 443 -6.78 -14.95 -18.15
N ILE A 444 -5.96 -15.97 -18.40
CA ILE A 444 -6.38 -17.31 -18.81
C ILE A 444 -6.39 -18.19 -17.55
N GLU A 445 -7.56 -18.61 -17.13
CA GLU A 445 -7.78 -19.22 -15.81
C GLU A 445 -8.25 -20.68 -15.89
N GLU A 446 -8.85 -21.06 -17.01
CA GLU A 446 -9.39 -22.40 -17.24
C GLU A 446 -8.34 -23.34 -17.84
N ILE A 447 -8.40 -24.62 -17.44
CA ILE A 447 -7.37 -25.62 -17.77
C ILE A 447 -7.25 -25.81 -19.29
N GLU A 448 -8.37 -25.88 -19.99
CA GLU A 448 -8.39 -26.12 -21.43
C GLU A 448 -7.77 -24.97 -22.22
N GLU A 449 -8.08 -23.72 -21.83
CA GLU A 449 -7.54 -22.51 -22.42
C GLU A 449 -6.06 -22.33 -22.06
N LEU A 450 -5.65 -22.68 -20.84
CA LEU A 450 -4.25 -22.65 -20.42
C LEU A 450 -3.38 -23.54 -21.30
N GLN A 451 -3.85 -24.76 -21.60
CA GLN A 451 -3.17 -25.69 -22.52
C GLN A 451 -3.01 -25.10 -23.94
N LYS A 452 -3.95 -24.24 -24.35
CA LYS A 452 -3.98 -23.60 -25.68
C LYS A 452 -3.50 -22.15 -25.68
N SER A 453 -2.96 -21.65 -24.56
CA SER A 453 -2.59 -20.24 -24.38
C SER A 453 -1.61 -19.73 -25.43
N HIS A 454 -0.62 -20.53 -25.82
CA HIS A 454 0.32 -20.21 -26.89
C HIS A 454 -0.39 -19.94 -28.23
N ILE A 455 -1.41 -20.74 -28.58
CA ILE A 455 -2.21 -20.57 -29.80
C ILE A 455 -3.01 -19.26 -29.74
N ILE A 456 -3.63 -18.97 -28.60
CA ILE A 456 -4.39 -17.74 -28.38
C ILE A 456 -3.49 -16.51 -28.61
N LEU A 457 -2.28 -16.53 -28.03
CA LEU A 457 -1.31 -15.44 -28.18
C LEU A 457 -0.75 -15.33 -29.61
N GLU A 458 -0.43 -16.46 -30.25
CA GLU A 458 0.03 -16.47 -31.65
C GLU A 458 -1.01 -15.83 -32.58
N LYS A 459 -2.28 -16.22 -32.46
CA LYS A 459 -3.36 -15.63 -33.24
C LYS A 459 -3.57 -14.15 -32.94
N LEU A 460 -3.47 -13.75 -31.67
CA LEU A 460 -3.55 -12.36 -31.26
C LEU A 460 -2.44 -11.52 -31.94
N PHE A 461 -1.22 -12.05 -32.06
CA PHE A 461 -0.10 -11.37 -32.71
C PHE A 461 -0.18 -11.32 -34.24
N LEU A 462 -1.06 -12.11 -34.88
CA LEU A 462 -1.37 -11.96 -36.31
C LEU A 462 -2.13 -10.65 -36.60
N ASN A 463 -2.84 -10.09 -35.61
CA ASN A 463 -3.50 -8.81 -35.76
C ASN A 463 -2.47 -7.66 -35.83
N ARG A 464 -2.32 -7.05 -37.01
CA ARG A 464 -1.33 -5.99 -37.25
C ARG A 464 -1.51 -4.76 -36.34
N GLN A 465 -2.76 -4.39 -36.03
CA GLN A 465 -3.03 -3.23 -35.18
C GLN A 465 -2.63 -3.50 -33.73
N TYR A 466 -2.97 -4.70 -33.23
CA TYR A 466 -2.59 -5.12 -31.88
C TYR A 466 -1.07 -5.32 -31.75
N LYS A 467 -0.42 -5.92 -32.75
CA LYS A 467 1.04 -6.06 -32.79
C LYS A 467 1.74 -4.70 -32.71
N SER A 468 1.30 -3.74 -33.52
CA SER A 468 1.82 -2.36 -33.46
C SER A 468 1.55 -1.71 -32.09
N PHE A 469 0.45 -2.05 -31.42
CA PHE A 469 0.17 -1.61 -30.05
C PHE A 469 1.15 -2.17 -29.04
N ILE A 470 1.43 -3.46 -29.05
CA ILE A 470 2.37 -4.07 -28.11
C ILE A 470 3.81 -3.60 -28.32
N GLU A 471 4.20 -3.27 -29.55
CA GLU A 471 5.54 -2.75 -29.86
C GLU A 471 5.89 -1.46 -29.10
N LYS A 472 4.88 -0.68 -28.63
CA LYS A 472 5.13 0.51 -27.81
C LYS A 472 5.71 0.19 -26.42
N PHE A 473 5.55 -1.05 -25.93
CA PHE A 473 6.04 -1.49 -24.62
C PHE A 473 7.41 -2.20 -24.70
N LYS A 474 7.99 -2.35 -25.90
CA LYS A 474 9.30 -2.99 -26.09
C LYS A 474 10.50 -2.07 -25.86
N ASN A 475 10.26 -0.77 -25.69
CA ASN A 475 11.29 0.26 -25.57
C ASN A 475 11.33 0.82 -24.16
#